data_AF-A0A350LT84-F1
#
_entry.id   AF-A0A350LT84-F1
#
_cell.length_a   1.000
_cell.length_b   1.000
_cell.length_c   1.000
_cell.angle_alpha   90.00
_cell.angle_beta   90.00
_cell.angle_gamma   90.00
#
_symmetry.space_group_name_H-M   'P 1'
#
loop_
_entity.id
_entity.type
_entity.pdbx_description
1 polymer ?
#
loop_
_entity_poly.entity_id
_entity_poly.type
_entity_poly.pdbx_seq_one_letter_code
_entity_poly.pdbx_strand_id
1 'polypeptide(L)'
;MRVLRPTIPLCALGVLVACAAPPPGTTQEDAARFDAAAGSLGCTLRDEGDYLAMEIQTGLARQQLLDLAAYRLSTGGAERLPDGGVKLTTGACA
;
A
#
# COMPACT_ATOMS: atom_id res chain seq x y z
N MET A 1 -12.95 -57.69 19.77
CA MET A 1 -13.36 -56.70 18.76
C MET A 1 -12.52 -55.43 18.97
N ARG A 2 -11.56 -55.15 18.07
CA ARG A 2 -10.71 -53.94 18.12
C ARG A 2 -11.20 -52.98 17.05
N VAL A 3 -11.81 -51.87 17.46
CA VAL A 3 -12.29 -50.83 16.55
C VAL A 3 -11.15 -49.86 16.32
N LEU A 4 -10.54 -49.91 15.15
CA LEU A 4 -9.50 -48.97 14.72
C LEU A 4 -10.19 -47.72 14.14
N ARG A 5 -10.10 -46.58 14.83
CA ARG A 5 -10.59 -45.28 14.34
C ARG A 5 -9.54 -44.65 13.42
N PRO A 6 -9.88 -44.21 12.19
CA PRO A 6 -8.95 -43.49 11.34
C PRO A 6 -8.93 -42.01 11.76
N THR A 7 -7.78 -41.53 12.18
CA THR A 7 -7.48 -40.11 12.37
C THR A 7 -7.33 -39.46 11.00
N ILE A 8 -8.30 -38.62 10.62
CA ILE A 8 -8.24 -37.77 9.42
C ILE A 8 -7.25 -36.63 9.71
N PRO A 9 -6.14 -36.49 8.97
CA PRO A 9 -5.26 -35.34 9.11
C PRO A 9 -5.94 -34.15 8.42
N LEU A 10 -6.45 -33.22 9.23
CA LEU A 10 -6.99 -31.95 8.76
C LEU A 10 -5.86 -31.17 8.07
N CYS A 11 -5.98 -31.03 6.75
CA CYS A 11 -5.06 -30.30 5.90
C CYS A 11 -4.75 -28.92 6.49
N ALA A 12 -3.48 -28.64 6.70
CA ALA A 12 -2.98 -27.31 6.98
C ALA A 12 -3.30 -26.42 5.78
N LEU A 13 -4.38 -25.62 5.86
CA LEU A 13 -4.55 -24.47 5.00
C LEU A 13 -3.40 -23.52 5.30
N GLY A 14 -2.43 -23.45 4.37
CA GLY A 14 -1.44 -22.40 4.35
C GLY A 14 -2.15 -21.06 4.23
N VAL A 15 -2.20 -20.31 5.33
CA VAL A 15 -2.61 -18.90 5.32
C VAL A 15 -1.52 -18.17 4.54
N LEU A 16 -1.74 -17.96 3.24
CA LEU A 16 -1.04 -16.91 2.52
C LEU A 16 -1.51 -15.60 3.13
N VAL A 17 -0.83 -15.15 4.19
CA VAL A 17 -0.82 -13.73 4.51
C VAL A 17 -0.30 -13.07 3.24
N ALA A 18 -1.20 -12.48 2.46
CA ALA A 18 -0.83 -11.61 1.37
C ALA A 18 -0.12 -10.41 2.02
N CYS A 19 1.17 -10.55 2.29
CA CYS A 19 2.05 -9.42 2.48
C CYS A 19 1.88 -8.60 1.21
N ALA A 20 1.16 -7.48 1.33
CA ALA A 20 0.96 -6.55 0.25
C ALA A 20 2.35 -6.06 -0.15
N ALA A 21 2.88 -6.62 -1.23
CA ALA A 21 4.17 -6.26 -1.74
C ALA A 21 4.02 -4.91 -2.44
N PRO A 22 4.98 -3.99 -2.26
CA PRO A 22 4.97 -2.72 -2.98
C PRO A 22 5.09 -2.97 -4.49
N PRO A 23 4.64 -2.02 -5.33
CA PRO A 23 4.70 -2.14 -6.79
C PRO A 23 6.10 -2.46 -7.34
N PRO A 24 6.20 -3.11 -8.52
CA PRO A 24 7.48 -3.34 -9.17
C PRO A 24 8.31 -2.06 -9.30
N GLY A 25 9.62 -2.17 -9.06
CA GLY A 25 10.51 -1.01 -9.09
C GLY A 25 10.40 -0.09 -7.87
N THR A 26 9.67 -0.49 -6.83
CA THR A 26 9.66 0.20 -5.53
C THR A 26 9.91 -0.78 -4.38
N THR A 27 10.35 -0.27 -3.26
CA THR A 27 10.61 -1.02 -2.02
C THR A 27 9.62 -0.62 -0.92
N GLN A 28 9.60 -1.37 0.18
CA GLN A 28 8.83 -1.00 1.36
C GLN A 28 9.31 0.34 1.95
N GLU A 29 10.61 0.63 1.83
CA GLU A 29 11.17 1.90 2.29
C GLU A 29 10.73 3.08 1.40
N ASP A 30 10.59 2.86 0.08
CA ASP A 30 9.99 3.83 -0.82
C ASP A 30 8.53 4.11 -0.46
N ALA A 31 7.77 3.06 -0.13
CA ALA A 31 6.38 3.19 0.30
C ALA A 31 6.25 3.97 1.63
N ALA A 32 7.21 3.82 2.54
CA ALA A 32 7.26 4.59 3.79
C ALA A 32 7.67 6.06 3.54
N ARG A 33 8.66 6.30 2.66
CA ARG A 33 9.02 7.66 2.22
C ARG A 33 7.85 8.37 1.54
N PHE A 34 7.10 7.64 0.71
CA PHE A 34 5.88 8.14 0.09
C PHE A 34 4.86 8.59 1.15
N ASP A 35 4.54 7.75 2.14
CA ASP A 35 3.59 8.13 3.20
C ASP A 35 4.07 9.36 3.98
N ALA A 36 5.36 9.43 4.30
CA ALA A 36 5.94 10.56 5.02
C ALA A 36 5.87 11.86 4.21
N ALA A 37 6.24 11.82 2.92
CA ALA A 37 6.18 12.97 2.03
C ALA A 37 4.74 13.45 1.81
N ALA A 38 3.79 12.53 1.68
CA ALA A 38 2.37 12.88 1.61
C ALA A 38 1.90 13.54 2.91
N GLY A 39 2.38 13.07 4.07
CA GLY A 39 2.17 13.72 5.37
C GLY A 39 2.58 15.19 5.39
N SER A 40 3.75 15.51 4.84
CA SER A 40 4.23 16.90 4.71
C SER A 40 3.35 17.80 3.84
N LEU A 41 2.54 17.20 2.95
CA LEU A 41 1.61 17.90 2.04
C LEU A 41 0.17 17.91 2.57
N GLY A 42 -0.09 17.47 3.80
CA GLY A 42 -1.44 17.38 4.34
C GLY A 42 -2.22 16.16 3.83
N CYS A 43 -1.52 15.09 3.47
CA CYS A 43 -2.06 13.76 3.17
C CYS A 43 -2.95 13.64 1.94
N THR A 44 -3.01 14.69 1.11
CA THR A 44 -3.81 14.71 -0.10
C THR A 44 -2.90 14.99 -1.29
N LEU A 45 -3.01 14.17 -2.33
CA LEU A 45 -2.38 14.38 -3.63
C LEU A 45 -3.50 14.60 -4.63
N ARG A 46 -3.60 15.81 -5.18
CA ARG A 46 -4.70 16.22 -6.05
C ARG A 46 -4.22 16.61 -7.44
N ASP A 47 -3.12 17.33 -7.51
CA ASP A 47 -2.65 17.89 -8.77
C ASP A 47 -1.17 17.59 -9.05
N GLU A 48 -0.74 17.99 -10.25
CA GLU A 48 0.64 17.80 -10.74
C GLU A 48 1.69 18.43 -9.82
N GLY A 49 1.36 19.51 -9.12
CA GLY A 49 2.24 20.19 -8.17
C GLY A 49 2.50 19.36 -6.93
N ASP A 50 1.48 18.68 -6.41
CA ASP A 50 1.64 17.75 -5.28
C ASP A 50 2.58 16.61 -5.67
N TYR A 51 2.38 16.00 -6.84
CA TYR A 51 3.26 14.92 -7.30
C TYR A 51 4.69 15.41 -7.57
N LEU A 52 4.89 16.63 -8.08
CA LEU A 52 6.22 17.21 -8.22
C LEU A 52 6.91 17.39 -6.86
N ALA A 53 6.18 17.87 -5.85
CA ALA A 53 6.71 18.00 -4.49
C ALA A 53 7.07 16.63 -3.88
N MET A 54 6.28 15.60 -4.17
CA MET A 54 6.58 14.22 -3.80
C MET A 54 7.85 13.70 -4.48
N GLU A 55 8.05 13.96 -5.77
CA GLU A 55 9.28 13.57 -6.49
C GLU A 55 10.52 14.19 -5.83
N ILE A 56 10.46 15.47 -5.47
CA ILE A 56 11.56 16.17 -4.81
C ILE A 56 11.86 15.59 -3.42
N GLN A 57 10.82 15.33 -2.61
CA GLN A 57 10.99 14.85 -1.24
C GLN A 57 11.41 13.39 -1.16
N THR A 58 10.92 12.56 -2.07
CA THR A 58 11.13 11.10 -2.03
C THR A 58 12.30 10.66 -2.91
N GLY A 59 12.64 11.41 -3.96
CA GLY A 59 13.56 10.99 -5.02
C GLY A 59 12.98 9.95 -5.97
N LEU A 60 11.67 9.67 -5.90
CA LEU A 60 10.98 8.71 -6.77
C LEU A 60 10.54 9.37 -8.08
N ALA A 61 10.51 8.59 -9.15
CA ALA A 61 9.94 9.02 -10.42
C ALA A 61 8.42 9.11 -10.34
N ARG A 62 7.83 9.97 -11.17
CA ARG A 62 6.37 10.16 -11.27
C ARG A 62 5.58 8.87 -11.32
N GLN A 63 5.99 7.92 -12.18
CA GLN A 63 5.25 6.66 -12.35
C GLN A 63 5.27 5.83 -11.05
N GLN A 64 6.39 5.78 -10.33
CA GLN A 64 6.49 5.06 -9.06
C GLN A 64 5.56 5.67 -7.99
N LEU A 65 5.42 6.99 -7.97
CA LEU A 65 4.48 7.67 -7.06
C LEU A 65 3.02 7.34 -7.39
N LEU A 66 2.67 7.31 -8.68
CA LEU A 66 1.33 6.92 -9.13
C LEU A 66 1.03 5.46 -8.80
N ASP A 67 2.01 4.57 -9.00
CA ASP A 67 1.89 3.15 -8.67
C ASP A 67 1.73 2.93 -7.17
N LEU A 68 2.47 3.69 -6.34
CA LEU A 68 2.32 3.66 -4.88
C LEU A 68 0.97 4.23 -4.43
N ALA A 69 0.48 5.30 -5.04
CA ALA A 69 -0.86 5.82 -4.75
C ALA A 69 -1.96 4.79 -5.10
N ALA A 70 -1.85 4.15 -6.27
CA ALA A 70 -2.75 3.07 -6.69
C ALA A 70 -2.66 1.86 -5.76
N TYR A 71 -1.46 1.51 -5.33
CA TYR A 71 -1.23 0.47 -4.34
C TYR A 71 -1.95 0.77 -3.03
N ARG A 72 -1.84 1.99 -2.49
CA ARG A 72 -2.57 2.40 -1.27
C ARG A 72 -4.08 2.35 -1.45
N LEU A 73 -4.61 2.81 -2.58
CA LEU A 73 -6.03 2.68 -2.89
C LEU A 73 -6.48 1.20 -2.91
N SER A 74 -5.69 0.32 -3.54
CA SER A 74 -6.03 -1.10 -3.67
C SER A 74 -5.94 -1.89 -2.36
N THR A 75 -5.13 -1.42 -1.41
CA THR A 75 -4.89 -2.06 -0.12
C THR A 75 -5.66 -1.41 1.04
N GLY A 76 -6.49 -0.41 0.74
CA GLY A 76 -7.29 0.31 1.73
C GLY A 76 -6.53 1.38 2.53
N GLY A 77 -5.30 1.71 2.13
CA GLY A 77 -4.49 2.77 2.73
C GLY A 77 -4.68 4.16 2.12
N ALA A 78 -5.67 4.31 1.23
CA ALA A 78 -6.05 5.58 0.65
C ALA A 78 -7.51 5.56 0.18
N GLU A 79 -8.07 6.76 0.01
CA GLU A 79 -9.40 6.99 -0.54
C GLU A 79 -9.31 7.90 -1.77
N ARG A 80 -10.19 7.64 -2.75
CA ARG A 80 -10.37 8.56 -3.87
C ARG A 80 -11.30 9.70 -3.46
N LEU A 81 -10.89 10.92 -3.78
CA LEU A 81 -11.66 12.11 -3.56
C LEU A 81 -12.62 12.37 -4.75
N PRO A 82 -13.75 13.07 -4.53
CA PRO A 82 -14.74 13.34 -5.58
C PRO A 82 -14.20 14.15 -6.76
N ASP A 83 -13.14 14.92 -6.54
CA ASP A 83 -12.45 15.76 -7.52
C ASP A 83 -11.31 15.02 -8.24
N GLY A 84 -11.14 13.72 -7.99
CA GLY A 84 -10.14 12.87 -8.63
C GLY A 84 -8.81 12.74 -7.88
N GLY A 85 -8.63 13.45 -6.77
CA GLY A 85 -7.46 13.33 -5.92
C GLY A 85 -7.42 12.03 -5.09
N VAL A 86 -6.31 11.81 -4.41
CA VAL A 86 -6.07 10.68 -3.50
C VAL A 86 -5.77 11.23 -2.11
N LYS A 87 -6.49 10.75 -1.10
CA LYS A 87 -6.20 11.03 0.30
C LYS A 87 -5.64 9.77 0.95
N LEU A 88 -4.43 9.85 1.48
CA LEU A 88 -3.83 8.72 2.22
C LEU A 88 -4.45 8.62 3.62
N THR A 89 -4.56 7.39 4.11
CA THR A 89 -5.12 7.03 5.42
C THR A 89 -4.18 6.11 6.21
N THR A 90 -2.91 6.05 5.79
CA THR A 90 -1.88 5.17 6.36
C THR A 90 -0.60 5.94 6.69
N GLY A 91 0.25 5.33 7.52
CA GLY A 91 1.57 5.87 7.83
C GLY A 91 1.44 7.20 8.57
N ALA A 92 2.12 8.25 8.08
CA ALA A 92 2.03 9.60 8.64
C ALA A 92 0.64 10.25 8.48
N CYS A 93 -0.26 9.61 7.71
CA CYS A 93 -1.60 10.10 7.37
C CYS A 93 -2.73 9.29 8.01
N ALA A 94 -2.40 8.41 8.97
CA ALA A 94 -3.36 7.65 9.77
C ALA A 94 -3.75 8.38 11.06
#